data_AF-A0A0D6KNJ4-F1
#
_entry.id   AF-A0A0D6KNJ4-F1
#
_cell.length_a   1.000
_cell.length_b   1.000
_cell.length_c   1.000
_cell.angle_alpha   90.00
_cell.angle_beta   90.00
_cell.angle_gamma   90.00
#
_symmetry.space_group_name_H-M   'P 1'
#
loop_
_entity.id
_entity.type
_entity.pdbx_description
1 polymer ?
#
loop_
_entity_poly.entity_id
_entity_poly.type
_entity_poly.pdbx_seq_one_letter_code
_entity_poly.pdbx_strand_id
1 'polypeptide(L)'
;MDINQQKEQFSITYIRAIAAVAGYSLYRPEIDNDSVDLGIISRGGTGKILSPRLELQLKCTARDILDKNYIRYPLILKNYNDLKINALVPRILVVVLIPEKITDWIKQTFI
;
A
#
# COMPACT_ATOMS: atom_id res chain seq x y z
N MET A 1 -16.75 0.04 13.07
CA MET A 1 -16.19 0.20 11.71
C MET A 1 -16.89 -0.78 10.80
N ASP A 2 -17.36 -0.36 9.63
CA ASP A 2 -17.82 -1.31 8.61
C ASP A 2 -16.64 -2.11 8.04
N ILE A 3 -16.93 -3.15 7.27
CA ILE A 3 -15.89 -4.07 6.77
C ILE A 3 -14.88 -3.38 5.83
N ASN A 4 -15.29 -2.35 5.07
CA ASN A 4 -14.38 -1.63 4.18
C ASN A 4 -13.44 -0.73 4.98
N GLN A 5 -13.95 -0.05 6.00
CA GLN A 5 -13.11 0.68 6.95
C GLN A 5 -12.11 -0.24 7.67
N GLN A 6 -12.53 -1.45 8.07
CA GLN A 6 -11.63 -2.43 8.68
C GLN A 6 -10.53 -2.87 7.71
N LYS A 7 -10.87 -3.12 6.44
CA LYS A 7 -9.89 -3.44 5.38
C LYS A 7 -8.88 -2.32 5.17
N GLU A 8 -9.35 -1.07 5.14
CA GLU A 8 -8.48 0.11 5.02
C GLU A 8 -7.49 0.17 6.19
N GLN A 9 -7.97 0.16 7.44
CA GLN A 9 -7.09 0.23 8.62
C GLN A 9 -6.14 -0.96 8.71
N PHE A 10 -6.62 -2.16 8.36
CA PHE A 10 -5.78 -3.34 8.31
C PHE A 10 -4.65 -3.17 7.30
N SER A 11 -4.94 -2.73 6.08
CA SER A 11 -3.92 -2.51 5.06
C SER A 11 -2.87 -1.48 5.48
N ILE A 12 -3.29 -0.35 6.08
CA ILE A 12 -2.37 0.66 6.62
C ILE A 12 -1.47 0.07 7.71
N THR A 13 -2.05 -0.68 8.64
CA THR A 13 -1.32 -1.28 9.77
C THR A 13 -0.34 -2.35 9.29
N TYR A 14 -0.75 -3.17 8.34
CA TYR A 14 0.09 -4.23 7.76
C TYR A 14 1.30 -3.64 7.04
N ILE A 15 1.10 -2.62 6.20
CA ILE A 15 2.20 -1.92 5.52
C ILE A 15 3.11 -1.21 6.53
N ARG A 16 2.56 -0.67 7.63
CA ARG A 16 3.36 -0.10 8.71
C ARG A 16 4.25 -1.12 9.40
N ALA A 17 3.78 -2.34 9.64
CA ALA A 17 4.60 -3.42 10.17
C ALA A 17 5.75 -3.79 9.21
N ILE A 18 5.45 -3.94 7.91
CA ILE A 18 6.48 -4.23 6.89
C ILE A 18 7.53 -3.13 6.83
N ALA A 19 7.11 -1.87 6.75
CA ALA A 19 8.02 -0.74 6.67
C ALA A 19 8.93 -0.65 7.91
N ALA A 20 8.38 -0.90 9.11
CA ALA A 20 9.15 -0.90 10.34
C ALA A 20 10.25 -1.98 10.35
N VAL A 21 9.93 -3.21 9.94
CA VAL A 21 10.91 -4.31 9.84
C VAL A 21 11.96 -4.01 8.76
N ALA A 22 11.57 -3.38 7.66
CA ALA A 22 12.47 -3.00 6.58
C ALA A 22 13.30 -1.73 6.87
N GLY A 23 13.12 -1.07 8.02
CA GLY A 23 13.88 0.12 8.41
C GLY A 23 13.45 1.42 7.74
N TYR A 24 12.23 1.49 7.21
CA TYR A 24 11.67 2.68 6.55
C TYR A 24 10.71 3.45 7.45
N SER A 25 10.66 4.77 7.28
CA SER A 25 9.65 5.63 7.91
C SER A 25 8.40 5.74 7.02
N LEU A 26 7.22 5.89 7.64
CA LEU A 26 5.97 6.15 6.94
C LEU A 26 5.37 7.51 7.32
N TYR A 27 4.68 8.14 6.38
CA TYR A 27 3.77 9.26 6.63
C TYR A 27 2.39 9.00 5.99
N ARG A 28 1.37 9.69 6.50
CA ARG A 28 0.01 9.72 5.93
C ARG A 28 -0.30 11.16 5.53
N PRO A 29 -0.69 11.44 4.27
CA PRO A 29 -1.18 12.76 3.90
C PRO A 29 -2.43 13.13 4.71
N GLU A 30 -2.53 14.37 5.17
CA GLU A 30 -3.74 14.83 5.87
C GLU A 30 -4.92 15.03 4.92
N ILE A 31 -4.64 15.40 3.67
CA ILE A 31 -5.64 15.64 2.64
C ILE A 31 -5.42 14.64 1.50
N ASP A 32 -6.43 13.82 1.20
CA ASP A 32 -6.39 12.83 0.12
C ASP A 32 -6.79 13.45 -1.23
N ASN A 33 -6.03 14.45 -1.69
CA ASN A 33 -6.25 15.05 -3.01
C ASN A 33 -5.71 14.15 -4.14
N ASP A 34 -4.67 13.39 -3.85
CA ASP A 34 -3.86 12.69 -4.85
C ASP A 34 -4.10 11.18 -4.88
N SER A 35 -5.10 10.68 -4.15
CA SER A 35 -5.34 9.23 -3.99
C SER A 35 -4.11 8.51 -3.41
N VAL A 36 -3.47 9.16 -2.43
CA VAL A 36 -2.27 8.67 -1.74
C VAL A 36 -2.65 8.36 -0.31
N ASP A 37 -2.62 7.07 0.02
CA ASP A 37 -2.97 6.58 1.35
C ASP A 37 -1.78 6.68 2.32
N LEU A 38 -0.55 6.41 1.84
CA LEU A 38 0.68 6.43 2.63
C LEU A 38 1.89 6.85 1.78
N GLY A 39 2.94 7.34 2.41
CA GLY A 39 4.25 7.47 1.78
C GLY A 39 5.36 6.80 2.60
N ILE A 40 6.29 6.17 1.90
CA ILE A 40 7.51 5.55 2.44
C ILE A 40 8.68 6.52 2.26
N ILE A 41 9.49 6.66 3.30
CA ILE A 41 10.72 7.47 3.29
C ILE A 41 11.88 6.58 3.73
N SER A 42 12.91 6.52 2.89
CA SER A 42 14.25 6.08 3.31
C SER A 42 14.99 7.27 3.89
N ARG A 43 15.53 7.18 5.11
CA ARG A 43 16.31 8.28 5.70
C ARG A 43 17.74 8.26 5.15
N GLY A 44 18.20 9.38 4.62
CA GLY A 44 19.56 9.49 4.06
C GLY A 44 19.68 8.77 2.72
N GLY A 45 20.80 8.09 2.49
CA GLY A 45 21.09 7.39 1.24
C GLY A 45 22.51 7.67 0.75
N THR A 46 23.03 6.77 -0.08
CA THR A 46 24.40 6.84 -0.62
C THR A 46 24.44 7.31 -2.07
N GLY A 47 23.28 7.59 -2.67
CA GLY A 47 23.13 8.04 -4.05
C GLY A 47 23.09 9.56 -4.20
N LYS A 48 22.90 10.02 -5.44
CA LYS A 48 22.75 11.45 -5.78
C LYS A 48 21.50 12.09 -5.16
N ILE A 49 20.48 11.28 -4.87
CA ILE A 49 19.23 11.71 -4.25
C ILE A 49 19.24 11.25 -2.80
N LEU A 50 19.20 12.21 -1.89
CA LEU A 50 19.05 11.96 -0.47
C LEU A 50 17.58 11.84 -0.09
N SER A 51 17.32 10.93 0.85
CA SER A 51 16.01 10.60 1.41
C SER A 51 14.91 10.36 0.38
N PRO A 52 15.10 9.39 -0.54
CA PRO A 52 14.12 9.09 -1.58
C PRO A 52 12.79 8.67 -0.96
N ARG A 53 11.71 8.97 -1.69
CA ARG A 53 10.33 8.74 -1.27
C ARG A 53 9.57 7.91 -2.30
N LEU A 54 8.57 7.19 -1.82
CA LEU A 54 7.64 6.42 -2.63
C LEU A 54 6.24 6.58 -2.04
N GLU A 55 5.29 7.01 -2.85
CA GLU A 55 3.89 7.17 -2.44
C GLU A 55 3.06 5.94 -2.83
N LEU A 56 2.12 5.58 -1.96
CA LEU A 56 1.35 4.36 -2.04
C LEU A 56 -0.13 4.70 -2.14
N GLN A 57 -0.79 4.14 -3.14
CA GLN A 57 -2.23 3.94 -3.10
C GLN A 57 -2.50 2.51 -2.64
N LEU A 58 -3.23 2.37 -1.55
CA LEU A 58 -3.58 1.10 -0.95
C LEU A 58 -4.94 0.62 -1.46
N LYS A 59 -4.99 -0.68 -1.71
CA LYS A 59 -6.22 -1.43 -1.90
C LYS A 59 -6.15 -2.72 -1.09
N CYS A 60 -7.30 -3.18 -0.65
CA CYS A 60 -7.39 -4.39 0.17
C CYS A 60 -8.53 -5.27 -0.37
N THR A 61 -8.26 -6.55 -0.59
CA THR A 61 -9.20 -7.47 -1.23
C THR A 61 -9.03 -8.89 -0.71
N ALA A 62 -10.14 -9.63 -0.64
CA ALA A 62 -10.14 -11.08 -0.43
C ALA A 62 -10.41 -11.87 -1.71
N ARG A 63 -10.59 -11.17 -2.84
CA ARG A 63 -10.79 -11.80 -4.15
C ARG A 63 -9.50 -12.49 -4.57
N ASP A 64 -9.66 -13.62 -5.26
CA ASP A 64 -8.56 -14.23 -5.98
C ASP A 64 -8.13 -13.33 -7.15
N ILE A 65 -6.95 -12.74 -7.01
CA ILE A 65 -6.36 -11.80 -7.98
C ILE A 65 -5.02 -12.32 -8.52
N LEU A 66 -4.55 -13.46 -8.03
CA LEU A 66 -3.25 -14.01 -8.38
C LEU A 66 -3.42 -15.04 -9.50
N ASP A 67 -2.90 -14.73 -10.67
CA ASP A 67 -2.68 -15.71 -11.72
C ASP A 67 -1.21 -16.17 -11.65
N LYS A 68 -0.84 -17.24 -12.38
CA LYS A 68 0.51 -17.82 -12.40
C LYS A 68 1.60 -16.77 -12.70
N ASN A 69 1.29 -15.79 -13.55
CA ASN A 69 2.26 -14.84 -14.07
C ASN A 69 1.90 -13.36 -13.84
N TYR A 70 0.68 -13.05 -13.38
CA TYR A 70 0.22 -11.66 -13.26
C TYR A 70 -0.79 -11.49 -12.14
N ILE A 71 -0.93 -10.24 -11.68
CA ILE A 71 -1.94 -9.84 -10.71
C ILE A 71 -3.07 -9.14 -11.46
N ARG A 72 -4.30 -9.68 -11.38
CA ARG A 72 -5.49 -9.09 -12.00
C ARG A 72 -6.33 -8.33 -10.98
N TYR A 73 -6.18 -7.02 -10.93
CA TYR A 73 -6.93 -6.16 -10.01
C TYR A 73 -7.74 -5.07 -10.77
N PRO A 74 -9.08 -5.03 -10.64
CA PRO A 74 -9.87 -3.96 -11.24
C PRO A 74 -9.66 -2.66 -10.47
N LEU A 75 -9.16 -1.64 -11.16
CA LEU A 75 -8.96 -0.30 -10.60
C LEU A 75 -9.83 0.71 -11.34
N ILE A 76 -10.47 1.61 -10.60
CA ILE A 76 -11.27 2.68 -11.22
C ILE A 76 -10.37 3.63 -12.02
N LEU A 77 -10.90 4.16 -13.12
CA LEU A 77 -10.13 4.95 -14.09
C LEU A 77 -9.44 6.16 -13.45
N LYS A 78 -10.12 6.87 -12.53
CA LYS A 78 -9.54 7.99 -11.78
C LYS A 78 -8.22 7.57 -11.10
N ASN A 79 -8.27 6.55 -10.24
CA ASN A 79 -7.11 6.05 -9.51
C ASN A 79 -6.00 5.52 -10.44
N TYR A 80 -6.36 4.91 -11.57
CA TYR A 80 -5.38 4.49 -12.57
C TYR A 80 -4.65 5.69 -13.19
N ASN A 81 -5.40 6.75 -13.51
CA ASN A 81 -4.82 7.98 -14.04
C ASN A 81 -3.93 8.66 -12.98
N ASP A 82 -4.39 8.75 -11.74
CA ASP A 82 -3.66 9.39 -10.63
C ASP A 82 -2.31 8.69 -10.34
N LEU A 83 -2.26 7.37 -10.48
CA LEU A 83 -1.03 6.57 -10.37
C LEU A 83 -0.05 6.80 -11.53
N LYS A 84 -0.54 7.19 -12.71
CA LYS A 84 0.27 7.38 -13.92
C LYS A 84 0.73 8.82 -14.11
N ILE A 85 0.34 9.73 -13.24
CA ILE A 85 0.80 11.12 -13.28
C ILE A 85 2.33 11.13 -13.19
N ASN A 86 2.96 11.98 -14.01
CA ASN A 86 4.38 12.24 -13.93
C ASN A 86 4.70 13.11 -12.70
N ALA A 87 4.68 12.48 -11.52
CA ALA A 87 4.94 13.12 -10.24
C ALA A 87 6.43 13.06 -9.88
N LEU A 88 6.90 14.07 -9.14
CA LEU A 88 8.27 14.09 -8.61
C LEU A 88 8.54 12.88 -7.69
N VAL A 89 7.56 12.55 -6.84
CA VAL A 89 7.61 11.35 -6.00
C VAL A 89 6.88 10.24 -6.75
N PRO A 90 7.55 9.12 -7.07
CA PRO A 90 6.91 8.02 -7.76
C PRO A 90 5.78 7.42 -6.91
N ARG A 91 4.75 6.91 -7.58
CA ARG A 91 3.57 6.31 -6.97
C ARG A 91 3.43 4.85 -7.39
N ILE A 92 3.02 4.00 -6.45
CA ILE A 92 2.70 2.61 -6.74
C ILE A 92 1.35 2.20 -6.14
N LEU A 93 0.71 1.24 -6.78
CA LEU A 93 -0.45 0.53 -6.22
C LEU A 93 0.04 -0.63 -5.35
N VAL A 94 -0.41 -0.67 -4.10
CA VAL A 94 -0.22 -1.83 -3.23
C VAL A 94 -1.57 -2.47 -2.99
N VAL A 95 -1.70 -3.74 -3.39
CA VAL A 95 -2.92 -4.54 -3.16
C VAL A 95 -2.64 -5.55 -2.05
N VAL A 96 -3.22 -5.32 -0.88
CA VAL A 96 -3.17 -6.25 0.25
C VAL A 96 -4.21 -7.34 0.03
N LEU A 97 -3.74 -8.55 -0.24
CA LEU A 97 -4.57 -9.74 -0.32
C LEU A 97 -4.79 -10.30 1.09
N ILE A 98 -6.04 -10.48 1.47
CA ILE A 98 -6.46 -10.97 2.79
C ILE A 98 -7.33 -12.21 2.67
N PRO A 99 -7.39 -13.08 3.68
CA PRO A 99 -8.37 -14.16 3.74
C PRO A 99 -9.82 -13.64 3.72
N GLU A 100 -10.75 -14.47 3.26
CA GLU A 100 -12.19 -14.15 3.30
C GLU A 100 -12.70 -13.95 4.73
N LYS A 101 -12.23 -14.79 5.66
CA LYS A 101 -12.61 -14.73 7.07
C LYS A 101 -11.77 -13.71 7.81
N ILE A 102 -12.43 -12.74 8.43
CA ILE A 102 -11.77 -11.67 9.19
C ILE A 102 -10.92 -12.19 10.36
N THR A 103 -11.36 -13.28 11.00
CA THR A 103 -10.63 -13.94 12.09
C THR A 103 -9.26 -14.46 11.67
N ASP A 104 -9.02 -14.58 10.37
CA ASP A 104 -7.79 -15.13 9.81
C ASP A 104 -6.81 -14.03 9.39
N TRP A 105 -7.20 -12.74 9.41
CA TRP A 105 -6.37 -11.63 8.93
C TRP A 105 -5.08 -11.44 9.74
N ILE A 106 -5.10 -11.76 11.03
CA ILE A 106 -3.92 -11.63 11.92
C ILE A 106 -3.25 -12.98 12.20
N LYS A 107 -3.74 -14.08 11.63
CA LYS A 107 -3.13 -15.38 11.84
C LYS A 107 -1.78 -15.41 11.15
N GLN A 108 -0.74 -15.64 11.94
CA GLN A 108 0.61 -15.87 11.46
C GLN A 108 0.88 -17.38 11.53
N THR A 109 1.33 -17.95 10.42
CA THR A 109 1.92 -19.29 10.42
C THR A 109 3.42 -19.08 10.43
N PHE A 110 4.10 -19.55 11.47
CA PHE A 110 5.55 -19.61 11.47
C PHE A 110 5.99 -20.67 10.45
N ILE A 111 6.92 -20.30 9.57
CA ILE A 111 7.62 -21.24 8.68
C ILE A 111 8.63 -22.02 9.50
#